data_AF-D4GKR6-F1
#
_entry.id   AF-D4GKR6-F1
#
_cell.length_a   1.000
_cell.length_b   1.000
_cell.length_c   1.000
_cell.angle_alpha   90.00
_cell.angle_beta   90.00
_cell.angle_gamma   90.00
#
_symmetry.space_group_name_H-M   'P 1'
#
loop_
_entity.id
_entity.type
_entity.pdbx_description
1 polymer ?
#
loop_
_entity_poly.entity_id
_entity_poly.type
_entity_poly.pdbx_seq_one_letter_code
_entity_poly.pdbx_strand_id
1 'polypeptide(L)'
;MRFHGNNDVEKPATTMDLIMEWRFLGSILEARKSGCSGVYLIVHKGLFNRVVYVGVSCNIGRRINEHYEGYMRGNRTIYDAGHDDDVYRFMSAYKIHNHTKYYQALAKKNKIWAYTTLHSDSPKNLLAQKQTFNADWQSIAFEKYIPQLVVWALPMASYCYSKASRIESVIQSKLIKAFDLRGFFNVKNLSMLGKVEHPYMEKVKVFIIDTPDLDPASQLIFSNLYDKKIDTNCCKEFRSQLKSEISQRESEIQRKSIIKEEKLSLYRNFGKPWSLKEMEKLRVMLVDFDLSPTEISEYLGREPRSISKKISENDKITNYKWRESVGWL
;
A
#
# COMPACT_ATOMS: atom_id res chain seq x y z
N MET A 1 50.31 -46.11 -28.73
CA MET A 1 50.89 -44.87 -28.14
C MET A 1 49.74 -43.94 -27.77
N ARG A 2 49.59 -43.66 -26.47
CA ARG A 2 48.58 -42.72 -25.95
C ARG A 2 49.05 -41.30 -26.23
N PHE A 3 48.33 -40.54 -27.05
CA PHE A 3 48.57 -39.11 -27.19
C PHE A 3 47.70 -38.35 -26.18
N HIS A 4 48.37 -37.41 -25.51
CA HIS A 4 47.90 -36.67 -24.36
C HIS A 4 46.70 -35.79 -24.66
N GLY A 5 45.78 -35.71 -23.69
CA GLY A 5 44.72 -34.72 -23.65
C GLY A 5 45.33 -33.33 -23.59
N ASN A 6 44.93 -32.48 -24.53
CA ASN A 6 45.06 -31.04 -24.37
C ASN A 6 44.10 -30.62 -23.27
N ASN A 7 44.67 -30.12 -22.18
CA ASN A 7 43.99 -29.28 -21.23
C ASN A 7 43.58 -28.00 -21.97
N ASP A 8 42.35 -27.95 -22.47
CA ASP A 8 41.69 -26.69 -22.74
C ASP A 8 41.50 -26.00 -21.39
N VAL A 9 42.48 -25.16 -21.05
CA VAL A 9 42.35 -24.13 -20.03
C VAL A 9 41.19 -23.26 -20.49
N GLU A 10 40.01 -23.48 -19.91
CA GLU A 10 38.91 -22.51 -19.94
C GLU A 10 39.52 -21.17 -19.55
N LYS A 11 39.68 -20.28 -20.54
CA LYS A 11 39.96 -18.87 -20.26
C LYS A 11 38.84 -18.39 -19.36
N PRO A 12 39.13 -17.89 -18.14
CA PRO A 12 38.10 -17.26 -17.35
C PRO A 12 37.54 -16.11 -18.18
N ALA A 13 36.23 -16.14 -18.43
CA ALA A 13 35.53 -15.02 -19.02
C ALA A 13 35.95 -13.76 -18.26
N THR A 14 36.62 -12.85 -18.95
CA THR A 14 37.13 -11.61 -18.40
C THR A 14 35.97 -10.88 -17.73
N THR A 15 36.15 -10.63 -16.44
CA THR A 15 35.31 -9.85 -15.52
C THR A 15 35.21 -8.39 -15.98
N MET A 16 34.62 -8.13 -17.15
CA MET A 16 33.85 -6.91 -17.31
C MET A 16 32.55 -7.17 -16.57
N ASP A 17 32.54 -6.85 -15.28
CA ASP A 17 31.30 -6.62 -14.56
C ASP A 17 30.45 -5.69 -15.44
N LEU A 18 29.27 -6.17 -15.86
CA LEU A 18 28.34 -5.41 -16.71
C LEU A 18 27.91 -4.18 -15.94
N ILE A 19 28.65 -3.08 -16.12
CA ILE A 19 28.31 -1.76 -15.60
C ILE A 19 26.95 -1.37 -16.19
N MET A 20 26.01 -1.04 -15.32
CA MET A 20 24.68 -0.56 -15.71
C MET A 20 24.44 0.85 -15.16
N GLU A 21 23.74 1.66 -15.95
CA GLU A 21 23.51 3.08 -15.63
C GLU A 21 22.03 3.43 -15.76
N TRP A 22 21.55 4.26 -14.84
CA TRP A 22 20.19 4.76 -14.89
C TRP A 22 20.07 5.88 -15.92
N ARG A 23 19.09 5.74 -16.81
CA ARG A 23 18.76 6.72 -17.83
C ARG A 23 17.42 7.37 -17.51
N PHE A 24 17.40 8.70 -17.44
CA PHE A 24 16.17 9.47 -17.38
C PHE A 24 15.46 9.44 -18.74
N LEU A 25 14.18 9.07 -18.77
CA LEU A 25 13.37 8.99 -19.99
C LEU A 25 12.37 10.16 -20.13
N GLY A 26 12.38 11.11 -19.19
CA GLY A 26 11.44 12.24 -19.19
C GLY A 26 10.16 11.95 -18.40
N SER A 27 9.15 12.77 -18.65
CA SER A 27 7.78 12.55 -18.18
C SER A 27 7.21 11.21 -18.69
N ILE A 28 6.15 10.72 -18.04
CA ILE A 28 5.46 9.51 -18.48
C ILE A 28 4.94 9.62 -19.92
N LEU A 29 4.63 10.83 -20.40
CA LEU A 29 4.21 11.08 -21.78
C LEU A 29 5.36 10.93 -22.78
N GLU A 30 6.54 11.46 -22.46
CA GLU A 30 7.73 11.38 -23.31
C GLU A 30 8.31 9.97 -23.35
N ALA A 31 8.36 9.31 -22.20
CA ALA A 31 8.96 7.97 -22.05
C ALA A 31 8.27 6.88 -22.89
N ARG A 32 7.02 7.11 -23.36
CA ARG A 32 6.29 6.25 -24.30
C ARG A 32 7.06 5.99 -25.60
N LYS A 33 7.94 6.91 -25.99
CA LYS A 33 8.74 6.83 -27.22
C LYS A 33 10.03 6.02 -27.05
N SER A 34 10.34 5.55 -25.83
CA SER A 34 11.58 4.83 -25.56
C SER A 34 11.59 3.43 -26.16
N GLY A 35 12.66 3.08 -26.87
CA GLY A 35 12.87 1.74 -27.44
C GLY A 35 13.72 0.80 -26.58
N CYS A 36 14.14 1.20 -25.36
CA CYS A 36 15.03 0.37 -24.56
C CYS A 36 14.31 -0.79 -23.85
N SER A 37 15.10 -1.77 -23.43
CA SER A 37 14.70 -2.93 -22.64
C SER A 37 15.42 -2.90 -21.29
N GLY A 38 14.87 -3.57 -20.28
CA GLY A 38 15.48 -3.66 -18.95
C GLY A 38 14.48 -3.40 -17.82
N VAL A 39 14.98 -2.83 -16.73
CA VAL A 39 14.19 -2.43 -15.56
C VAL A 39 13.77 -0.97 -15.73
N TYR A 40 12.57 -0.61 -15.30
CA TYR A 40 12.11 0.79 -15.27
C TYR A 40 11.45 1.13 -13.93
N LEU A 41 11.52 2.41 -13.60
CA LEU A 41 10.85 3.03 -12.46
C LEU A 41 9.85 4.04 -12.98
N ILE A 42 8.67 4.09 -12.37
CA ILE A 42 7.83 5.27 -12.41
C ILE A 42 8.02 5.98 -11.07
N VAL A 43 8.42 7.25 -11.15
CA VAL A 43 8.70 8.11 -10.01
C VAL A 43 7.67 9.23 -10.01
N HIS A 44 7.05 9.47 -8.86
CA HIS A 44 6.22 10.66 -8.64
C HIS A 44 7.11 11.79 -8.13
N LYS A 45 7.15 12.90 -8.86
CA LYS A 45 7.84 14.13 -8.50
C LYS A 45 6.94 14.99 -7.61
N GLY A 46 7.14 14.86 -6.31
CA GLY A 46 6.41 15.59 -5.30
C GLY A 46 7.34 16.38 -4.38
N LEU A 47 6.89 16.60 -3.14
CA LEU A 47 7.75 17.09 -2.05
C LEU A 47 9.02 16.24 -1.90
N PHE A 48 8.87 14.94 -2.13
CA PHE A 48 9.97 13.99 -2.28
C PHE A 48 9.77 13.19 -3.57
N ASN A 49 10.84 12.97 -4.33
CA ASN A 49 10.81 12.11 -5.52
C ASN A 49 10.69 10.64 -5.09
N ARG A 50 9.49 10.05 -5.22
CA ARG A 50 9.18 8.71 -4.72
C ARG A 50 8.97 7.70 -5.84
N VAL A 51 9.55 6.51 -5.69
CA VAL A 51 9.25 5.38 -6.60
C VAL A 51 7.84 4.88 -6.32
N VAL A 52 6.94 4.98 -7.31
CA VAL A 52 5.55 4.50 -7.21
C VAL A 52 5.31 3.19 -7.96
N TYR A 53 6.20 2.83 -8.89
CA TYR A 53 6.15 1.57 -9.61
C TYR A 53 7.56 1.12 -10.04
N VAL A 54 7.80 -0.18 -10.03
CA VAL A 54 9.01 -0.83 -10.58
C VAL A 54 8.54 -1.94 -11.51
N GLY A 55 9.12 -2.04 -12.70
CA GLY A 55 8.80 -3.09 -13.65
C GLY A 55 9.94 -3.47 -14.57
N VAL A 56 9.72 -4.51 -15.36
CA VAL A 56 10.63 -4.94 -16.43
C VAL A 56 9.92 -5.01 -17.77
N SER A 57 10.66 -4.82 -18.86
CA SER A 57 10.13 -5.00 -20.21
C SER A 57 11.24 -5.19 -21.24
N CYS A 58 10.97 -5.96 -22.30
CA CYS A 58 11.77 -5.95 -23.52
C CYS A 58 11.53 -4.70 -24.38
N ASN A 59 10.47 -3.93 -24.09
CA ASN A 59 10.19 -2.62 -24.69
C ASN A 59 9.54 -1.73 -23.63
N ILE A 60 10.33 -0.82 -23.04
CA ILE A 60 9.89 0.05 -21.96
C ILE A 60 8.86 1.06 -22.46
N GLY A 61 9.05 1.69 -23.62
CA GLY A 61 8.09 2.68 -24.15
C GLY A 61 6.69 2.13 -24.36
N ARG A 62 6.57 0.91 -24.91
CA ARG A 62 5.28 0.20 -25.03
C ARG A 62 4.64 0.00 -23.65
N ARG A 63 5.42 -0.43 -22.66
CA ARG A 63 4.90 -0.68 -21.32
C ARG A 63 4.50 0.60 -20.59
N ILE A 64 5.23 1.69 -20.79
CA ILE A 64 4.85 3.01 -20.27
C ILE A 64 3.56 3.51 -20.94
N ASN A 65 3.37 3.27 -22.23
CA ASN A 65 2.12 3.59 -22.92
C ASN A 65 0.93 2.83 -22.31
N GLU A 66 1.08 1.54 -21.99
CA GLU A 66 0.04 0.76 -21.29
C GLU A 66 -0.27 1.31 -19.89
N HIS A 67 0.72 1.82 -19.17
CA HIS A 67 0.50 2.50 -17.88
C HIS A 67 -0.26 3.81 -18.07
N TYR A 68 0.17 4.66 -19.00
CA TYR A 68 -0.47 5.94 -19.30
C TYR A 68 -1.96 5.76 -19.66
N GLU A 69 -2.26 4.91 -20.65
CA GLU A 69 -3.63 4.60 -21.04
C GLU A 69 -4.43 3.98 -19.89
N GLY A 70 -3.76 3.15 -19.07
CA GLY A 70 -4.34 2.59 -17.87
C GLY A 70 -4.77 3.65 -16.85
N TYR A 71 -3.93 4.66 -16.58
CA TYR A 71 -4.31 5.76 -15.69
C TYR A 71 -5.51 6.55 -16.24
N MET A 72 -5.49 6.89 -17.53
CA MET A 72 -6.57 7.65 -18.18
C MET A 72 -7.94 6.95 -18.11
N ARG A 73 -7.94 5.62 -18.05
CA ARG A 73 -9.16 4.81 -17.98
C ARG A 73 -9.57 4.42 -16.56
N GLY A 74 -8.75 4.74 -15.54
CA GLY A 74 -8.97 4.26 -14.17
C GLY A 74 -8.54 2.80 -13.95
N ASN A 75 -7.78 2.23 -14.88
CA ASN A 75 -7.26 0.86 -14.82
C ASN A 75 -5.88 0.78 -14.17
N ARG A 76 -5.51 1.77 -13.35
CA ARG A 76 -4.25 1.82 -12.58
C ARG A 76 -4.47 2.56 -11.27
N THR A 77 -3.67 2.23 -10.26
CA THR A 77 -3.69 2.92 -8.96
C THR A 77 -3.32 4.39 -9.11
N ILE A 78 -4.17 5.30 -8.61
CA ILE A 78 -3.92 6.75 -8.63
C ILE A 78 -3.98 7.27 -7.20
N TYR A 79 -3.06 8.17 -6.86
CA TYR A 79 -3.03 8.86 -5.58
C TYR A 79 -3.42 10.32 -5.79
N ASP A 80 -4.22 10.89 -4.87
CA ASP A 80 -4.52 12.32 -4.85
C ASP A 80 -3.31 13.12 -4.32
N ALA A 81 -2.20 13.09 -5.06
CA ALA A 81 -0.91 13.67 -4.71
C ALA A 81 -0.35 14.50 -5.88
N GLY A 82 -0.10 15.78 -5.64
CA GLY A 82 0.41 16.73 -6.62
C GLY A 82 1.88 17.06 -6.39
N HIS A 83 2.33 18.19 -6.95
CA HIS A 83 3.73 18.62 -6.88
C HIS A 83 4.24 18.86 -5.45
N ASP A 84 3.39 19.41 -4.57
CA ASP A 84 3.78 19.74 -3.20
C ASP A 84 3.41 18.65 -2.16
N ASP A 85 3.00 17.47 -2.64
CA ASP A 85 2.61 16.34 -1.80
C ASP A 85 3.71 15.27 -1.78
N ASP A 86 3.90 14.59 -0.64
CA ASP A 86 4.61 13.31 -0.60
C ASP A 86 3.62 12.17 -0.80
N VAL A 87 3.66 11.50 -1.96
CA VAL A 87 2.78 10.35 -2.25
C VAL A 87 2.92 9.21 -1.23
N TYR A 88 4.07 9.07 -0.55
CA TYR A 88 4.26 8.06 0.49
C TYR A 88 3.44 8.30 1.75
N ARG A 89 2.84 9.48 1.94
CA ARG A 89 1.81 9.70 2.98
C ARG A 89 0.60 8.78 2.80
N PHE A 90 0.28 8.46 1.54
CA PHE A 90 -0.80 7.57 1.16
C PHE A 90 -0.34 6.13 0.98
N MET A 91 0.92 5.89 0.62
CA MET A 91 1.43 4.53 0.34
C MET A 91 2.03 3.82 1.55
N SER A 92 2.53 4.53 2.56
CA SER A 92 3.21 3.93 3.71
C SER A 92 2.25 3.56 4.82
N ALA A 93 2.35 2.31 5.27
CA ALA A 93 1.67 1.77 6.45
C ALA A 93 2.47 1.96 7.75
N TYR A 94 3.53 2.78 7.75
CA TYR A 94 4.34 3.00 8.95
C TYR A 94 3.50 3.50 10.13
N LYS A 95 3.60 2.84 11.29
CA LYS A 95 2.77 3.09 12.50
C LYS A 95 1.26 2.84 12.30
N ILE A 96 0.85 2.13 11.25
CA ILE A 96 -0.55 1.77 10.99
C ILE A 96 -0.77 0.28 11.30
N HIS A 97 -1.53 0.01 12.37
CA HIS A 97 -1.81 -1.37 12.79
C HIS A 97 -2.80 -2.09 11.85
N ASN A 98 -3.96 -1.49 11.58
CA ASN A 98 -4.96 -2.04 10.65
C ASN A 98 -4.88 -1.32 9.30
N HIS A 99 -3.90 -1.70 8.50
CA HIS A 99 -3.64 -1.08 7.19
C HIS A 99 -4.84 -1.19 6.25
N THR A 100 -5.55 -2.33 6.18
CA THR A 100 -6.74 -2.48 5.33
C THR A 100 -7.81 -1.44 5.62
N LYS A 101 -8.20 -1.25 6.89
CA LYS A 101 -9.20 -0.24 7.26
C LYS A 101 -8.70 1.18 6.99
N TYR A 102 -7.41 1.43 7.19
CA TYR A 102 -6.80 2.73 6.89
C TYR A 102 -6.91 3.07 5.40
N TYR A 103 -6.50 2.17 4.52
CA TYR A 103 -6.56 2.41 3.08
C TYR A 103 -8.00 2.46 2.54
N GLN A 104 -8.93 1.67 3.10
CA GLN A 104 -10.36 1.83 2.81
C GLN A 104 -10.88 3.21 3.22
N ALA A 105 -10.42 3.76 4.34
CA ALA A 105 -10.77 5.11 4.77
C ALA A 105 -10.18 6.18 3.85
N LEU A 106 -8.95 5.99 3.34
CA LEU A 106 -8.36 6.86 2.33
C LEU A 106 -9.15 6.83 1.02
N ALA A 107 -9.51 5.63 0.53
CA ALA A 107 -10.32 5.48 -0.67
C ALA A 107 -11.69 6.18 -0.56
N LYS A 108 -12.38 6.00 0.59
CA LYS A 108 -13.65 6.70 0.88
C LYS A 108 -13.54 8.23 0.93
N LYS A 109 -12.34 8.76 1.15
CA LYS A 109 -12.04 10.20 1.17
C LYS A 109 -11.43 10.70 -0.15
N ASN A 110 -11.54 9.93 -1.23
CA ASN A 110 -10.95 10.23 -2.54
C ASN A 110 -9.43 10.45 -2.52
N LYS A 111 -8.71 9.81 -1.58
CA LYS A 111 -7.24 9.93 -1.49
C LYS A 111 -6.48 8.86 -2.28
N ILE A 112 -7.12 7.70 -2.49
CA ILE A 112 -6.54 6.60 -3.25
C ILE A 112 -7.62 5.99 -4.16
N TRP A 113 -7.34 5.95 -5.44
CA TRP A 113 -8.02 5.11 -6.41
C TRP A 113 -7.27 3.79 -6.50
N ALA A 114 -7.81 2.75 -5.88
CA ALA A 114 -7.17 1.44 -5.81
C ALA A 114 -7.56 0.59 -7.02
N TYR A 115 -6.57 0.18 -7.82
CA TYR A 115 -6.83 -0.69 -8.96
C TYR A 115 -5.66 -1.63 -9.28
N THR A 116 -5.93 -2.71 -10.03
CA THR A 116 -4.88 -3.65 -10.48
C THR A 116 -4.28 -3.22 -11.82
N THR A 117 -3.37 -4.01 -12.38
CA THR A 117 -2.89 -3.79 -13.75
C THR A 117 -3.78 -4.42 -14.83
N LEU A 118 -4.82 -5.16 -14.45
CA LEU A 118 -5.74 -5.82 -15.38
C LEU A 118 -6.67 -4.80 -16.04
N HIS A 119 -7.03 -5.01 -17.30
CA HIS A 119 -7.98 -4.15 -18.00
C HIS A 119 -9.43 -4.49 -17.59
N SER A 120 -10.25 -3.45 -17.44
CA SER A 120 -11.70 -3.54 -17.33
C SER A 120 -12.36 -2.35 -18.02
N ASP A 121 -13.53 -2.57 -18.62
CA ASP A 121 -14.31 -1.51 -19.27
C ASP A 121 -15.11 -0.68 -18.25
N SER A 122 -15.20 -1.13 -17.00
CA SER A 122 -15.93 -0.43 -15.93
C SER A 122 -15.19 -0.57 -14.61
N PRO A 123 -14.03 0.11 -14.47
CA PRO A 123 -13.22 -0.04 -13.28
C PRO A 123 -13.90 0.55 -12.06
N LYS A 124 -13.80 -0.18 -10.96
CA LYS A 124 -14.28 0.19 -9.63
C LYS A 124 -13.12 0.19 -8.66
N ASN A 125 -13.15 1.13 -7.72
CA ASN A 125 -12.14 1.21 -6.69
C ASN A 125 -12.17 -0.07 -5.82
N LEU A 126 -11.07 -0.82 -5.79
CA LEU A 126 -10.99 -2.09 -5.07
C LEU A 126 -11.13 -1.94 -3.54
N LEU A 127 -10.84 -0.75 -3.01
CA LEU A 127 -10.96 -0.42 -1.59
C LEU A 127 -12.26 0.32 -1.25
N ALA A 128 -13.03 0.73 -2.26
CA ALA A 128 -14.32 1.37 -2.12
C ALA A 128 -15.23 0.96 -3.28
N GLN A 129 -15.71 -0.29 -3.29
CA GLN A 129 -16.39 -0.93 -4.43
C GLN A 129 -17.62 -0.20 -5.01
N LYS A 130 -18.21 0.74 -4.26
CA LYS A 130 -19.31 1.58 -4.74
C LYS A 130 -18.84 2.79 -5.56
N GLN A 131 -17.55 3.08 -5.56
CA GLN A 131 -16.94 4.19 -6.25
C GLN A 131 -16.54 3.79 -7.67
N THR A 132 -16.97 4.58 -8.64
CA THR A 132 -16.61 4.48 -10.04
C THR A 132 -15.56 5.52 -10.41
N PHE A 133 -14.90 5.33 -11.56
CA PHE A 133 -13.92 6.29 -12.08
C PHE A 133 -14.65 7.46 -12.76
N ASN A 134 -15.07 8.43 -11.95
CA ASN A 134 -15.89 9.57 -12.36
C ASN A 134 -15.03 10.79 -12.75
N ALA A 135 -15.69 11.91 -13.07
CA ALA A 135 -15.04 13.17 -13.45
C ALA A 135 -14.03 13.68 -12.40
N ASP A 136 -14.34 13.53 -11.10
CA ASP A 136 -13.43 13.94 -10.02
C ASP A 136 -12.10 13.16 -10.10
N TRP A 137 -12.19 11.84 -10.28
CA TRP A 137 -10.99 11.00 -10.41
C TRP A 137 -10.24 11.25 -11.72
N GLN A 138 -10.93 11.57 -12.80
CA GLN A 138 -10.32 11.97 -14.06
C GLN A 138 -9.53 13.27 -13.91
N SER A 139 -10.08 14.28 -13.21
CA SER A 139 -9.37 15.54 -12.90
C SER A 139 -8.16 15.27 -12.01
N ILE A 140 -8.30 14.50 -10.92
CA ILE A 140 -7.16 14.11 -10.07
C ILE A 140 -6.07 13.41 -10.89
N ALA A 141 -6.44 12.48 -11.77
CA ALA A 141 -5.48 11.76 -12.60
C ALA A 141 -4.75 12.73 -13.56
N PHE A 142 -5.50 13.50 -14.32
CA PHE A 142 -4.98 14.30 -15.43
C PHE A 142 -4.26 15.57 -14.98
N GLU A 143 -4.78 16.26 -13.98
CA GLU A 143 -4.30 17.58 -13.56
C GLU A 143 -3.30 17.49 -12.41
N LYS A 144 -3.40 16.45 -11.57
CA LYS A 144 -2.63 16.36 -10.33
C LYS A 144 -1.60 15.24 -10.34
N TYR A 145 -2.00 14.00 -10.62
CA TYR A 145 -1.12 12.84 -10.43
C TYR A 145 -0.21 12.54 -11.64
N ILE A 146 -0.78 12.33 -12.83
CA ILE A 146 -0.03 11.96 -14.05
C ILE A 146 1.05 13.00 -14.41
N PRO A 147 0.81 14.33 -14.29
CA PRO A 147 1.83 15.34 -14.60
C PRO A 147 3.12 15.21 -13.77
N GLN A 148 3.01 14.63 -12.57
CA GLN A 148 4.16 14.41 -11.69
C GLN A 148 4.91 13.10 -11.97
N LEU A 149 4.40 12.25 -12.87
CA LEU A 149 5.02 10.96 -13.16
C LEU A 149 6.16 11.12 -14.17
N VAL A 150 7.35 10.72 -13.75
CA VAL A 150 8.53 10.61 -14.61
C VAL A 150 9.05 9.19 -14.64
N VAL A 151 9.85 8.86 -15.65
CA VAL A 151 10.33 7.50 -15.88
C VAL A 151 11.85 7.46 -15.91
N TRP A 152 12.40 6.49 -15.18
CA TRP A 152 13.80 6.10 -15.25
C TRP A 152 13.89 4.67 -15.78
N ALA A 153 14.94 4.37 -16.53
CA ALA A 153 15.24 3.03 -17.00
C ALA A 153 16.66 2.63 -16.62
N LEU A 154 16.88 1.35 -16.36
CA LEU A 154 18.18 0.72 -16.24
C LEU A 154 18.32 -0.22 -17.46
N PRO A 155 18.84 0.31 -18.60
CA PRO A 155 18.80 -0.42 -19.86
C PRO A 155 19.66 -1.67 -19.84
N MET A 156 19.18 -2.76 -20.45
CA MET A 156 19.89 -4.03 -20.58
C MET A 156 20.16 -4.35 -22.04
N ALA A 157 21.40 -4.17 -22.50
CA ALA A 157 21.78 -4.46 -23.89
C ALA A 157 21.41 -5.89 -24.33
N SER A 158 21.71 -6.87 -23.48
CA SER A 158 21.29 -8.27 -23.65
C SER A 158 20.16 -8.60 -22.69
N TYR A 159 18.96 -8.09 -23.00
CA TYR A 159 17.78 -8.29 -22.15
C TYR A 159 17.52 -9.77 -21.86
N CYS A 160 17.37 -10.08 -20.58
CA CYS A 160 16.96 -11.39 -20.11
C CYS A 160 15.92 -11.17 -19.03
N TYR A 161 14.70 -11.69 -19.24
CA TYR A 161 13.59 -11.53 -18.29
C TYR A 161 14.00 -11.96 -16.88
N SER A 162 14.60 -13.14 -16.74
CA SER A 162 15.04 -13.67 -15.43
C SER A 162 16.06 -12.76 -14.72
N LYS A 163 16.99 -12.15 -15.46
CA LYS A 163 17.97 -11.20 -14.87
C LYS A 163 17.29 -9.88 -14.48
N ALA A 164 16.43 -9.34 -15.35
CA ALA A 164 15.69 -8.11 -15.09
C ALA A 164 14.75 -8.27 -13.88
N SER A 165 13.99 -9.36 -13.82
CA SER A 165 13.03 -9.64 -12.74
C SER A 165 13.71 -9.80 -11.38
N ARG A 166 14.96 -10.29 -11.36
CA ARG A 166 15.77 -10.36 -10.14
C ARG A 166 16.12 -8.97 -9.62
N ILE A 167 16.59 -8.07 -10.50
CA ILE A 167 16.89 -6.67 -10.13
C ILE A 167 15.62 -5.95 -9.66
N GLU A 168 14.52 -6.07 -10.41
CA GLU A 168 13.20 -5.55 -10.03
C GLU A 168 12.80 -6.02 -8.63
N SER A 169 12.89 -7.32 -8.37
CA SER A 169 12.47 -7.92 -7.10
C SER A 169 13.32 -7.43 -5.93
N VAL A 170 14.63 -7.19 -6.14
CA VAL A 170 15.51 -6.61 -5.11
C VAL A 170 15.11 -5.17 -4.81
N ILE A 171 14.90 -4.34 -5.84
CA ILE A 171 14.45 -2.95 -5.67
C ILE A 171 13.11 -2.93 -4.92
N GLN A 172 12.10 -3.65 -5.40
CA GLN A 172 10.78 -3.72 -4.76
C GLN A 172 10.88 -4.19 -3.31
N SER A 173 11.65 -5.25 -3.04
CA SER A 173 11.80 -5.80 -1.68
C SER A 173 12.45 -4.80 -0.72
N LYS A 174 13.45 -4.04 -1.16
CA LYS A 174 14.09 -3.01 -0.32
C LYS A 174 13.17 -1.83 -0.06
N LEU A 175 12.49 -1.32 -1.10
CA LEU A 175 11.52 -0.22 -0.96
C LEU A 175 10.38 -0.59 0.00
N ILE A 176 9.78 -1.78 -0.17
CA ILE A 176 8.67 -2.27 0.66
C ILE A 176 9.09 -2.32 2.14
N LYS A 177 10.27 -2.87 2.42
CA LYS A 177 10.77 -3.03 3.80
C LYS A 177 11.21 -1.72 4.43
N ALA A 178 11.93 -0.87 3.68
CA ALA A 178 12.45 0.39 4.19
C ALA A 178 11.33 1.40 4.48
N PHE A 179 10.35 1.49 3.59
CA PHE A 179 9.29 2.51 3.63
C PHE A 179 7.96 2.00 4.19
N ASP A 180 7.94 0.76 4.66
CA ASP A 180 6.74 0.12 5.21
C ASP A 180 5.54 0.17 4.24
N LEU A 181 5.78 -0.11 2.94
CA LEU A 181 4.74 -0.08 1.89
C LEU A 181 3.82 -1.31 1.95
N ARG A 182 3.52 -1.81 3.15
CA ARG A 182 2.70 -3.02 3.35
C ARG A 182 1.28 -2.79 2.84
N GLY A 183 0.65 -3.91 2.47
CA GLY A 183 -0.80 -4.01 2.36
C GLY A 183 -1.31 -4.45 0.99
N PHE A 184 -0.59 -4.18 -0.10
CA PHE A 184 -1.11 -4.45 -1.46
C PHE A 184 -0.05 -4.83 -2.51
N PHE A 185 1.06 -5.42 -2.05
CA PHE A 185 1.96 -6.18 -2.91
C PHE A 185 1.65 -7.66 -2.72
N ASN A 186 1.52 -8.41 -3.82
CA ASN A 186 1.28 -9.86 -3.81
C ASN A 186 -0.01 -10.32 -3.07
N VAL A 187 -0.98 -9.42 -2.83
CA VAL A 187 -2.26 -9.81 -2.22
C VAL A 187 -3.17 -10.39 -3.30
N LYS A 188 -3.65 -11.62 -3.09
CA LYS A 188 -4.61 -12.28 -3.98
C LYS A 188 -5.84 -11.36 -4.15
N ASN A 189 -6.16 -11.01 -5.40
CA ASN A 189 -7.26 -10.13 -5.80
C ASN A 189 -7.13 -8.62 -5.49
N LEU A 190 -6.01 -8.16 -4.88
CA LEU A 190 -5.85 -6.76 -4.42
C LEU A 190 -4.42 -6.21 -4.63
N SER A 191 -3.62 -6.82 -5.50
CA SER A 191 -2.25 -6.35 -5.77
C SER A 191 -2.29 -5.03 -6.58
N MET A 192 -2.02 -3.91 -5.92
CA MET A 192 -2.13 -2.56 -6.48
C MET A 192 -0.81 -1.98 -6.99
N LEU A 193 0.31 -2.50 -6.50
CA LEU A 193 1.66 -1.97 -6.74
C LEU A 193 2.56 -2.97 -7.49
N GLY A 194 1.95 -3.99 -8.10
CA GLY A 194 2.65 -5.04 -8.87
C GLY A 194 2.86 -6.32 -8.07
N LYS A 195 3.65 -7.23 -8.64
CA LYS A 195 3.98 -8.54 -8.07
C LYS A 195 5.50 -8.63 -7.88
N VAL A 196 5.94 -9.00 -6.67
CA VAL A 196 7.35 -9.35 -6.43
C VAL A 196 7.53 -10.82 -6.81
N GLU A 197 8.24 -11.08 -7.90
CA GLU A 197 8.42 -12.44 -8.43
C GLU A 197 9.45 -13.26 -7.64
N HIS A 198 10.51 -12.62 -7.15
CA HIS A 198 11.59 -13.26 -6.39
C HIS A 198 11.65 -12.68 -4.97
N PRO A 199 10.76 -13.10 -4.04
CA PRO A 199 10.64 -12.49 -2.71
C PRO A 199 11.83 -12.79 -1.79
N TYR A 200 12.64 -13.80 -2.10
CA TYR A 200 13.84 -14.15 -1.36
C TYR A 200 15.02 -13.35 -1.90
N MET A 201 15.63 -12.53 -1.05
CA MET A 201 16.69 -11.59 -1.44
C MET A 201 17.94 -12.34 -1.94
N GLU A 202 18.12 -12.35 -3.26
CA GLU A 202 19.37 -12.68 -3.93
C GLU A 202 20.23 -11.41 -4.08
N LYS A 203 21.55 -11.52 -3.98
CA LYS A 203 22.45 -10.39 -4.26
C LYS A 203 22.37 -10.03 -5.75
N VAL A 204 22.24 -8.75 -6.08
CA VAL A 204 22.44 -8.28 -7.45
C VAL A 204 23.93 -8.31 -7.74
N LYS A 205 24.39 -9.26 -8.54
CA LYS A 205 25.78 -9.35 -9.02
C LYS A 205 26.01 -8.44 -10.23
N VAL A 206 25.55 -7.20 -10.13
CA VAL A 206 25.67 -6.20 -11.19
C VAL A 206 26.07 -4.89 -10.54
N PHE A 207 27.08 -4.24 -11.09
CA PHE A 207 27.53 -2.95 -10.62
C PHE A 207 26.71 -1.85 -11.29
N ILE A 208 26.04 -1.02 -10.48
CA ILE A 208 25.21 0.09 -10.96
C ILE A 208 25.89 1.38 -10.49
N ILE A 209 26.33 2.21 -11.44
CA ILE A 209 27.26 3.32 -11.15
C ILE A 209 26.55 4.56 -10.60
N ASP A 210 25.26 4.71 -10.90
CA ASP A 210 24.48 5.89 -10.53
C ASP A 210 23.21 5.55 -9.75
N THR A 211 22.57 6.58 -9.21
CA THR A 211 21.23 6.50 -8.62
C THR A 211 20.27 7.44 -9.36
N PRO A 212 19.01 7.03 -9.60
CA PRO A 212 18.01 7.94 -10.15
C PRO A 212 17.81 9.16 -9.22
N ASP A 213 17.32 10.27 -9.77
CA ASP A 213 16.90 11.44 -8.97
C ASP A 213 15.71 11.06 -8.08
N LEU A 214 16.03 10.75 -6.82
CA LEU A 214 15.11 10.26 -5.79
C LEU A 214 15.39 11.00 -4.48
N ASP A 215 14.47 10.86 -3.53
CA ASP A 215 14.65 11.39 -2.19
C ASP A 215 15.87 10.78 -1.45
N PRO A 216 16.44 11.48 -0.45
CA PRO A 216 17.63 11.01 0.29
C PRO A 216 17.54 9.58 0.85
N ALA A 217 16.38 9.17 1.35
CA ALA A 217 16.20 7.82 1.88
C ALA A 217 16.22 6.77 0.75
N SER A 218 15.58 7.07 -0.39
CA SER A 218 15.62 6.22 -1.58
C SER A 218 17.02 6.13 -2.18
N GLN A 219 17.78 7.23 -2.24
CA GLN A 219 19.17 7.22 -2.73
C GLN A 219 20.04 6.23 -1.95
N LEU A 220 19.89 6.15 -0.62
CA LEU A 220 20.58 5.16 0.23
C LEU A 220 20.21 3.70 -0.11
N ILE A 221 19.01 3.44 -0.61
CA ILE A 221 18.60 2.10 -1.07
C ILE A 221 19.29 1.79 -2.40
N PHE A 222 19.25 2.73 -3.34
CA PHE A 222 19.73 2.54 -4.70
C PHE A 222 21.27 2.47 -4.77
N SER A 223 21.97 3.22 -3.92
CA SER A 223 23.43 3.14 -3.80
C SER A 223 23.92 1.83 -3.20
N ASN A 224 23.04 1.06 -2.55
CA ASN A 224 23.38 -0.19 -1.87
C ASN A 224 22.55 -1.38 -2.36
N LEU A 225 22.16 -1.43 -3.65
CA LEU A 225 21.36 -2.56 -4.18
C LEU A 225 22.09 -3.91 -4.14
N TYR A 226 23.43 -3.91 -4.13
CA TYR A 226 24.26 -5.12 -4.10
C TYR A 226 24.26 -5.82 -2.73
N ASP A 227 24.03 -5.10 -1.63
CA ASP A 227 23.95 -5.69 -0.29
C ASP A 227 22.58 -6.35 -0.08
N LYS A 228 22.57 -7.45 0.67
CA LYS A 228 21.34 -8.11 1.12
C LYS A 228 20.66 -7.33 2.25
N LYS A 229 21.42 -6.57 3.05
CA LYS A 229 20.89 -5.77 4.15
C LYS A 229 20.36 -4.43 3.65
N ILE A 230 19.41 -3.90 4.41
CA ILE A 230 18.91 -2.53 4.23
C ILE A 230 19.65 -1.68 5.24
N ASP A 231 20.27 -0.59 4.78
CA ASP A 231 20.91 0.35 5.68
C ASP A 231 19.87 0.97 6.62
N THR A 232 20.12 0.87 7.93
CA THR A 232 19.28 1.47 8.96
C THR A 232 19.19 3.00 8.84
N ASN A 233 20.16 3.66 8.21
CA ASN A 233 20.14 5.10 7.97
C ASN A 233 18.99 5.51 7.03
N CYS A 234 18.68 4.68 6.02
CA CYS A 234 17.50 4.90 5.16
C CYS A 234 16.22 4.95 5.98
N CYS A 235 16.04 4.04 6.94
CA CYS A 235 14.88 4.04 7.82
C CYS A 235 14.81 5.27 8.72
N LYS A 236 15.96 5.83 9.13
CA LYS A 236 16.02 7.08 9.92
C LYS A 236 15.60 8.26 9.06
N GLU A 237 16.17 8.36 7.86
CA GLU A 237 15.89 9.44 6.91
C GLU A 237 14.41 9.44 6.51
N PHE A 238 13.85 8.29 6.18
CA PHE A 238 12.43 8.15 5.87
C PHE A 238 11.51 8.63 7.00
N ARG A 239 11.84 8.30 8.26
CA ARG A 239 11.06 8.76 9.43
C ARG A 239 11.17 10.27 9.62
N SER A 240 12.32 10.86 9.29
CA SER A 240 12.50 12.32 9.29
C SER A 240 11.59 12.97 8.24
N GLN A 241 11.57 12.42 7.02
CA GLN A 241 10.73 12.90 5.93
C GLN A 241 9.22 12.81 6.24
N LEU A 242 8.76 11.74 6.91
CA LEU A 242 7.35 11.55 7.31
C LEU A 242 7.03 12.03 8.73
N LYS A 243 7.87 12.88 9.34
CA LYS A 243 7.71 13.26 10.75
C LYS A 243 6.32 13.85 11.05
N SER A 244 5.82 14.73 10.20
CA SER A 244 4.49 15.33 10.32
C SER A 244 3.37 14.28 10.33
N GLU A 245 3.38 13.37 9.35
CA GLU A 245 2.41 12.30 9.20
C GLU A 245 2.44 11.34 10.40
N ILE A 246 3.65 11.03 10.90
CA ILE A 246 3.84 10.19 12.09
C ILE A 246 3.25 10.88 13.32
N SER A 247 3.57 12.15 13.56
CA SER A 247 3.04 12.91 14.70
C SER A 247 1.52 13.02 14.66
N GLN A 248 0.93 13.20 13.47
CA GLN A 248 -0.52 13.21 13.31
C GLN A 248 -1.15 11.85 13.65
N ARG A 249 -0.58 10.75 13.13
CA ARG A 249 -1.04 9.38 13.42
C ARG A 249 -0.97 9.07 14.92
N GLU A 250 0.11 9.46 15.58
CA GLU A 250 0.30 9.26 17.02
C GLU A 250 -0.69 10.09 17.85
N SER A 251 -0.95 11.35 17.44
CA SER A 251 -1.96 12.19 18.09
C SER A 251 -3.37 11.61 17.98
N GLU A 252 -3.73 11.05 16.82
CA GLU A 252 -5.03 10.37 16.64
C GLU A 252 -5.15 9.10 17.49
N ILE A 253 -4.07 8.34 17.62
CA ILE A 253 -4.02 7.14 18.48
C ILE A 253 -4.21 7.55 19.94
N GLN A 254 -3.48 8.57 20.40
CA GLN A 254 -3.57 9.06 21.76
C GLN A 254 -4.99 9.57 22.07
N ARG A 255 -5.58 10.36 21.17
CA ARG A 255 -6.96 10.83 21.31
C ARG A 255 -7.96 9.66 21.43
N LYS A 256 -7.78 8.60 20.64
CA LYS A 256 -8.63 7.39 20.74
C LYS A 256 -8.42 6.64 22.05
N SER A 257 -7.19 6.61 22.59
CA SER A 257 -6.92 6.00 23.90
C SER A 257 -7.62 6.77 25.02
N ILE A 258 -7.49 8.10 25.03
CA ILE A 258 -8.13 8.98 26.02
C ILE A 258 -9.65 8.77 26.02
N ILE A 259 -10.29 8.84 24.84
CA ILE A 259 -11.74 8.59 24.72
C ILE A 259 -12.11 7.18 25.22
N LYS A 260 -11.26 6.17 24.98
CA LYS A 260 -11.49 4.81 25.45
C LYS A 260 -11.38 4.72 26.98
N GLU A 261 -10.40 5.37 27.58
CA GLU A 261 -10.19 5.44 29.03
C GLU A 261 -11.34 6.17 29.72
N GLU A 262 -11.79 7.31 29.18
CA GLU A 262 -12.99 8.03 29.63
C GLU A 262 -14.23 7.13 29.57
N LYS A 263 -14.40 6.34 28.50
CA LYS A 263 -15.53 5.40 28.41
C LYS A 263 -15.41 4.25 29.39
N LEU A 264 -14.21 3.78 29.68
CA LEU A 264 -13.98 2.72 30.68
C LEU A 264 -14.23 3.21 32.10
N SER A 265 -13.95 4.48 32.40
CA SER A 265 -14.25 5.07 33.71
C SER A 265 -15.76 5.32 33.90
N LEU A 266 -16.46 5.76 32.85
CA LEU A 266 -17.91 5.97 32.89
C LEU A 266 -18.72 4.66 32.87
N TYR A 267 -18.26 3.66 32.11
CA TYR A 267 -19.03 2.44 31.86
C TYR A 267 -18.19 1.20 32.16
N ARG A 268 -18.38 0.61 33.34
CA ARG A 268 -17.65 -0.58 33.83
C ARG A 268 -17.64 -1.79 32.88
N ASN A 269 -18.62 -1.89 31.99
CA ASN A 269 -18.78 -2.97 31.02
C ASN A 269 -18.57 -2.52 29.57
N PHE A 270 -17.96 -1.34 29.35
CA PHE A 270 -17.59 -0.87 28.02
C PHE A 270 -16.70 -1.88 27.28
N GLY A 271 -17.10 -2.21 26.05
CA GLY A 271 -16.36 -3.12 25.17
C GLY A 271 -16.35 -4.60 25.61
N LYS A 272 -16.91 -4.96 26.77
CA LYS A 272 -17.02 -6.36 27.20
C LYS A 272 -18.08 -7.10 26.35
N PRO A 273 -17.89 -8.38 26.02
CA PRO A 273 -18.93 -9.20 25.39
C PRO A 273 -20.23 -9.20 26.20
N TRP A 274 -21.37 -9.36 25.53
CA TRP A 274 -22.67 -9.49 26.20
C TRP A 274 -22.86 -10.93 26.68
N SER A 275 -23.03 -11.12 27.99
CA SER A 275 -23.40 -12.44 28.54
C SER A 275 -24.91 -12.69 28.43
N LEU A 276 -25.34 -13.96 28.37
CA LEU A 276 -26.78 -14.31 28.39
C LEU A 276 -27.51 -13.69 29.60
N LYS A 277 -26.85 -13.64 30.77
CA LYS A 277 -27.39 -13.00 31.97
C LYS A 277 -27.60 -11.50 31.79
N GLU A 278 -26.68 -10.80 31.15
CA GLU A 278 -26.87 -9.37 30.82
C GLU A 278 -27.95 -9.17 29.75
N MET A 279 -28.07 -10.10 28.80
CA MET A 279 -29.10 -10.05 27.76
C MET A 279 -30.49 -10.23 28.34
N GLU A 280 -30.66 -11.13 29.33
CA GLU A 280 -31.94 -11.28 30.03
C GLU A 280 -32.26 -10.05 30.87
N LYS A 281 -31.27 -9.50 31.58
CA LYS A 281 -31.43 -8.22 32.30
C LYS A 281 -31.85 -7.08 31.36
N LEU A 282 -31.23 -7.00 30.18
CA LEU A 282 -31.58 -6.02 29.15
C LEU A 282 -33.03 -6.21 28.68
N ARG A 283 -33.44 -7.46 28.39
CA ARG A 283 -34.81 -7.79 27.97
C ARG A 283 -35.82 -7.35 29.02
N VAL A 284 -35.63 -7.77 30.27
CA VAL A 284 -36.48 -7.44 31.42
C VAL A 284 -36.61 -5.91 31.56
N MET A 285 -35.49 -5.19 31.59
CA MET A 285 -35.52 -3.73 31.73
C MET A 285 -36.23 -3.02 30.58
N LEU A 286 -36.09 -3.53 29.35
CA LEU A 286 -36.73 -2.95 28.17
C LEU A 286 -38.23 -3.26 28.08
N VAL A 287 -38.64 -4.49 28.40
CA VAL A 287 -40.00 -4.99 28.14
C VAL A 287 -40.87 -4.87 29.38
N ASP A 288 -40.34 -5.29 30.53
CA ASP A 288 -41.12 -5.41 31.76
C ASP A 288 -41.13 -4.07 32.53
N PHE A 289 -40.08 -3.25 32.37
CA PHE A 289 -39.92 -1.94 33.02
C PHE A 289 -39.97 -0.74 32.07
N ASP A 290 -40.08 -0.96 30.76
CA ASP A 290 -40.14 0.08 29.72
C ASP A 290 -39.04 1.16 29.82
N LEU A 291 -37.83 0.75 30.25
CA LEU A 291 -36.72 1.69 30.46
C LEU A 291 -36.07 2.10 29.14
N SER A 292 -35.67 3.36 29.06
CA SER A 292 -34.88 3.88 27.94
C SER A 292 -33.42 3.37 28.00
N PRO A 293 -32.70 3.35 26.86
CA PRO A 293 -31.27 2.99 26.84
C PRO A 293 -30.37 3.82 27.77
N THR A 294 -30.76 5.05 28.08
CA THR A 294 -30.03 5.92 29.02
C THR A 294 -30.21 5.45 30.46
N GLU A 295 -31.43 5.07 30.86
CA GLU A 295 -31.70 4.53 32.20
C GLU A 295 -31.07 3.14 32.36
N ILE A 296 -31.21 2.27 31.36
CA ILE A 296 -30.60 0.92 31.36
C ILE A 296 -29.08 0.98 31.52
N SER A 297 -28.43 2.04 31.01
CA SER A 297 -26.99 2.25 31.11
C SER A 297 -26.50 2.26 32.56
N GLU A 298 -27.25 2.84 33.49
CA GLU A 298 -26.89 2.92 34.90
C GLU A 298 -26.81 1.52 35.54
N TYR A 299 -27.72 0.62 35.16
CA TYR A 299 -27.78 -0.74 35.70
C TYR A 299 -26.75 -1.67 35.05
N LEU A 300 -26.66 -1.65 33.72
CA LEU A 300 -25.77 -2.54 32.96
C LEU A 300 -24.32 -2.02 32.93
N GLY A 301 -24.09 -0.75 33.25
CA GLY A 301 -22.77 -0.12 33.17
C GLY A 301 -22.23 -0.13 31.75
N ARG A 302 -23.10 0.06 30.75
CA ARG A 302 -22.78 0.04 29.31
C ARG A 302 -23.28 1.33 28.68
N GLU A 303 -22.51 1.88 27.76
CA GLU A 303 -22.86 3.11 27.03
C GLU A 303 -24.28 3.00 26.42
N PRO A 304 -25.16 4.01 26.57
CA PRO A 304 -26.53 4.00 26.03
C PRO A 304 -26.59 3.62 24.55
N ARG A 305 -25.65 4.14 23.75
CA ARG A 305 -25.55 3.81 22.32
C ARG A 305 -25.28 2.32 22.07
N SER A 306 -24.48 1.67 22.92
CA SER A 306 -24.24 0.23 22.83
C SER A 306 -25.50 -0.56 23.18
N ILE A 307 -26.31 -0.08 24.12
CA ILE A 307 -27.59 -0.68 24.50
C ILE A 307 -28.58 -0.56 23.34
N SER A 308 -28.81 0.66 22.82
CA SER A 308 -29.72 0.89 21.69
C SER A 308 -29.35 0.01 20.49
N LYS A 309 -28.06 -0.05 20.15
CA LYS A 309 -27.58 -0.90 19.06
C LYS A 309 -27.91 -2.37 19.30
N LYS A 310 -27.70 -2.86 20.53
CA LYS A 310 -27.94 -4.27 20.86
C LYS A 310 -29.42 -4.63 20.77
N ILE A 311 -30.30 -3.73 21.23
CA ILE A 311 -31.75 -3.86 21.07
C ILE A 311 -32.11 -4.00 19.58
N SER A 312 -31.67 -3.06 18.75
CA SER A 312 -31.97 -3.08 17.30
C SER A 312 -31.42 -4.32 16.59
N GLU A 313 -30.23 -4.80 16.98
CA GLU A 313 -29.65 -6.03 16.44
C GLU A 313 -30.50 -7.25 16.80
N ASN A 314 -30.86 -7.40 18.08
CA ASN A 314 -31.63 -8.55 18.55
C ASN A 314 -33.05 -8.55 17.95
N ASP A 315 -33.71 -7.38 17.89
CA ASP A 315 -35.02 -7.19 17.28
C ASP A 315 -34.99 -7.66 15.82
N LYS A 316 -33.97 -7.24 15.07
CA LYS A 316 -33.83 -7.60 13.66
C LYS A 316 -33.52 -9.08 13.46
N ILE A 317 -32.64 -9.66 14.27
CA ILE A 317 -32.19 -11.06 14.11
C ILE A 317 -33.30 -12.04 14.48
N THR A 318 -34.03 -11.77 15.56
CA THR A 318 -35.04 -12.70 16.09
C THR A 318 -36.45 -12.37 15.61
N ASN A 319 -36.61 -11.33 14.77
CA ASN A 319 -37.89 -10.74 14.42
C ASN A 319 -38.73 -10.44 15.68
N TYR A 320 -38.13 -9.67 16.60
CA TYR A 320 -38.68 -9.26 17.90
C TYR A 320 -38.92 -10.36 18.93
N LYS A 321 -38.73 -11.65 18.60
CA LYS A 321 -39.00 -12.77 19.52
C LYS A 321 -38.15 -12.79 20.78
N TRP A 322 -36.94 -12.24 20.75
CA TRP A 322 -36.09 -12.17 21.95
C TRP A 322 -36.72 -11.37 23.11
N ARG A 323 -37.70 -10.51 22.81
CA ARG A 323 -38.45 -9.73 23.81
C ARG A 323 -39.32 -10.62 24.70
N GLU A 324 -39.77 -11.76 24.17
CA GLU A 324 -40.53 -12.78 24.90
C GLU A 324 -39.61 -13.65 25.76
N SER A 325 -38.46 -14.04 25.22
CA SER A 325 -37.48 -14.88 25.90
C SER A 325 -36.10 -14.77 25.25
N VAL A 326 -35.04 -14.71 26.07
CA VAL A 326 -33.67 -14.79 25.57
C VAL A 326 -33.32 -16.13 24.92
N GLY A 327 -34.17 -17.17 25.03
CA GLY A 327 -33.98 -18.45 24.34
C GLY A 327 -34.02 -18.36 22.81
N TRP A 328 -34.44 -17.21 22.25
CA TRP A 328 -34.44 -16.94 20.81
C TRP A 328 -33.11 -16.33 20.28
N LEU A 329 -32.14 -16.07 21.16
CA LEU A 329 -30.80 -15.52 20.83
C LEU A 329 -29.75 -16.63 20.74
#